data_AF-A0AAV0UAL4-F1
#
_entry.id   AF-A0AAV0UAL4-F1
#
_cell.length_a   1.000
_cell.length_b   1.000
_cell.length_c   1.000
_cell.angle_alpha   90.00
_cell.angle_beta   90.00
_cell.angle_gamma   90.00
#
_symmetry.space_group_name_H-M   'P 1'
#
loop_
_entity.id
_entity.type
_entity.pdbx_description
1 polymer ?
#
loop_
_entity_poly.entity_id
_entity_poly.type
_entity_poly.pdbx_seq_one_letter_code
_entity_poly.pdbx_strand_id
1 'polypeptide(L)'
;MTGSPPTTSIWRGTSDHNVTETALDAAKCKLSAATIGYFHDPFLRSFVAKPTRRIPLIHRGYYLRHVAVARCVELFLLQYSTLSQVNIVSLGAGFDTLFFRLLATRQFAGNVAFTEVDCDAIADAKAERLNNSDVRAGLFPTDVAHLSVAASLAEKTVTWQCHVPSASYAIIACDLGDIDKLGAMLDAAGVDRSLPTLILAECVVSYLAPDKGTELLHWLGQAFSSASIALYDPIGLHASDVSERIASVDTKRDGESSAFGSTLQRYFAVKGCTLRGVRGYQTAADHCRRLLARGHWENCCMLDMNGVFAACTTPEEKRRLALLEPFDEYADWMLCNAHYAIYLADNCNNQEKDSCGWITRFVPRTQQHRYLLTGSVAPQPKQEMGSEVVIIRSFQHSDLAAVRSLFESTHLDFGKESRAVRQFVANRLCGPSGDMFDVHRAFQQPSNAGALTSGFWVAEVDAKVVGCVGMKPLALSPGQQANDDEGNCTAELCRLSVAPTLRRRGVASALVRAVEAFAVSCGAFNEICLETIGAMEGAQQLYRVLGYVEQVDKEKQHSSFKLVRFRKAL
;
A
#
# COMPACT_ATOMS: atom_id res chain seq x y z
N MET A 1 -3.62 -29.31 50.61
CA MET A 1 -2.45 -29.24 49.71
C MET A 1 -2.92 -28.64 48.40
N THR A 2 -2.78 -27.33 48.28
CA THR A 2 -3.18 -26.51 47.13
C THR A 2 -2.10 -26.59 46.06
N GLY A 3 -2.40 -27.23 44.94
CA GLY A 3 -1.51 -27.28 43.77
C GLY A 3 -1.55 -25.94 43.03
N SER A 4 -0.41 -25.29 42.91
CA SER A 4 -0.22 -24.07 42.14
C SER A 4 -0.60 -24.28 40.66
N PRO A 5 -1.26 -23.31 40.01
CA PRO A 5 -1.53 -23.37 38.59
C PRO A 5 -0.21 -23.30 37.78
N PRO A 6 -0.17 -23.87 36.57
CA PRO A 6 1.02 -23.82 35.73
C PRO A 6 1.32 -22.36 35.37
N THR A 7 2.52 -21.91 35.73
CA THR A 7 3.07 -20.62 35.34
C THR A 7 3.00 -20.48 33.83
N THR A 8 2.19 -19.54 33.36
CA THR A 8 2.24 -19.00 32.01
C THR A 8 3.70 -18.65 31.69
N SER A 9 4.27 -19.30 30.68
CA SER A 9 5.57 -18.93 30.12
C SER A 9 5.52 -17.46 29.70
N ILE A 10 6.13 -16.60 30.52
CA ILE A 10 6.37 -15.20 30.17
C ILE A 10 7.39 -15.21 29.04
N TRP A 11 6.90 -15.06 27.81
CA TRP A 11 7.74 -14.88 26.62
C TRP A 11 8.63 -13.65 26.83
N ARG A 12 9.96 -13.84 26.74
CA ARG A 12 10.91 -12.72 26.71
C ARG A 12 10.65 -11.92 25.42
N GLY A 13 10.31 -10.64 25.55
CA GLY A 13 10.18 -9.73 24.41
C GLY A 13 11.50 -9.62 23.62
N THR A 14 11.41 -9.14 22.39
CA THR A 14 12.57 -8.70 21.60
C THR A 14 13.33 -7.66 22.42
N SER A 15 14.62 -7.86 22.71
CA SER A 15 15.42 -6.86 23.41
C SER A 15 15.81 -5.72 22.44
N ASP A 16 15.88 -4.48 22.95
CA ASP A 16 16.30 -3.30 22.18
C ASP A 16 17.67 -3.49 21.52
N HIS A 17 18.54 -4.29 22.14
CA HIS A 17 19.84 -4.65 21.60
C HIS A 17 19.75 -5.34 20.23
N ASN A 18 18.79 -6.25 20.06
CA ASN A 18 18.66 -7.01 18.82
C ASN A 18 18.09 -6.12 17.70
N VAL A 19 17.11 -5.27 18.01
CA VAL A 19 16.55 -4.29 17.06
C VAL A 19 17.63 -3.30 16.59
N THR A 20 18.47 -2.83 17.52
CA THR A 20 19.63 -1.97 17.21
C THR A 20 20.58 -2.61 16.18
N GLU A 21 20.81 -3.92 16.27
CA GLU A 21 21.64 -4.65 15.31
C GLU A 21 21.04 -4.62 13.89
N THR A 22 19.71 -4.70 13.77
CA THR A 22 19.05 -4.63 12.46
C THR A 22 19.20 -3.27 11.79
N ALA A 23 19.18 -2.17 12.57
CA ALA A 23 19.42 -0.82 12.05
C ALA A 23 20.85 -0.69 11.50
N LEU A 24 21.85 -1.23 12.21
CA LEU A 24 23.24 -1.26 11.74
C LEU A 24 23.42 -2.15 10.50
N ASP A 25 22.74 -3.29 10.43
CA ASP A 25 22.78 -4.20 9.28
C ASP A 25 22.19 -3.53 8.03
N ALA A 26 21.07 -2.81 8.18
CA ALA A 26 20.45 -2.03 7.12
C ALA A 26 21.38 -0.91 6.62
N ALA A 27 22.01 -0.14 7.52
CA ALA A 27 22.96 0.90 7.17
C ALA A 27 24.18 0.35 6.40
N LYS A 28 24.71 -0.81 6.83
CA LYS A 28 25.80 -1.51 6.11
C LYS A 28 25.39 -1.96 4.72
N CYS A 29 24.18 -2.50 4.56
CA CYS A 29 23.66 -2.92 3.25
C CYS A 29 23.44 -1.72 2.32
N LYS A 30 22.86 -0.62 2.83
CA LYS A 30 22.71 0.65 2.10
C LYS A 30 24.09 1.18 1.65
N LEU A 31 25.07 1.23 2.56
CA LEU A 31 26.43 1.71 2.25
C LEU A 31 27.11 0.82 1.19
N SER A 32 26.98 -0.50 1.31
CA SER A 32 27.54 -1.42 0.33
C SER A 32 26.98 -1.18 -1.08
N ALA A 33 25.66 -1.04 -1.21
CA ALA A 33 25.00 -0.75 -2.49
C ALA A 33 25.41 0.63 -3.04
N ALA A 34 25.47 1.66 -2.18
CA ALA A 34 25.91 3.00 -2.56
C ALA A 34 27.37 3.02 -3.05
N THR A 35 28.26 2.26 -2.40
CA THR A 35 29.69 2.17 -2.75
C THR A 35 29.90 1.60 -4.16
N ILE A 36 29.06 0.65 -4.57
CA ILE A 36 29.08 0.07 -5.93
C ILE A 36 28.44 1.02 -6.97
N GLY A 37 27.67 2.02 -6.52
CA GLY A 37 27.02 2.99 -7.39
C GLY A 37 25.57 2.65 -7.73
N TYR A 38 24.89 1.80 -6.95
CA TYR A 38 23.45 1.57 -7.15
C TYR A 38 22.65 2.85 -6.96
N PHE A 39 22.99 3.66 -5.96
CA PHE A 39 22.47 5.00 -5.73
C PHE A 39 23.54 5.89 -5.08
N HIS A 40 23.36 7.20 -5.14
CA HIS A 40 24.31 8.14 -4.58
C HIS A 40 23.91 8.54 -3.15
N ASP A 41 24.77 8.19 -2.18
CA ASP A 41 24.63 8.60 -0.79
C ASP A 41 26.01 8.79 -0.15
N PRO A 42 26.53 10.03 -0.12
CA PRO A 42 27.87 10.31 0.39
C PRO A 42 27.92 10.36 1.92
N PHE A 43 26.78 10.24 2.60
CA PHE A 43 26.64 10.48 4.05
C PHE A 43 26.67 9.20 4.87
N LEU A 44 26.29 8.05 4.29
CA LEU A 44 26.22 6.76 5.01
C LEU A 44 27.54 6.35 5.68
N ARG A 45 28.68 6.70 5.08
CA ARG A 45 30.03 6.43 5.64
C ARG A 45 30.26 7.07 7.00
N SER A 46 29.57 8.17 7.32
CA SER A 46 29.70 8.84 8.63
C SER A 46 29.07 8.04 9.77
N PHE A 47 28.13 7.15 9.45
CA PHE A 47 27.38 6.37 10.43
C PHE A 47 27.75 4.87 10.46
N VAL A 48 28.56 4.39 9.50
CA VAL A 48 29.00 3.00 9.44
C VAL A 48 30.51 2.90 9.65
N ALA A 49 30.91 2.37 10.81
CA ALA A 49 32.33 2.27 11.17
C ALA A 49 33.12 1.22 10.37
N LYS A 50 32.47 0.12 9.98
CA LYS A 50 33.11 -0.99 9.25
C LYS A 50 32.28 -1.33 8.01
N PRO A 51 32.60 -0.73 6.85
CA PRO A 51 31.96 -1.06 5.58
C PRO A 51 32.23 -2.54 5.24
N THR A 52 31.19 -3.26 4.85
CA THR A 52 31.28 -4.67 4.46
C THR A 52 30.52 -4.87 3.16
N ARG A 53 31.18 -5.40 2.14
CA ARG A 53 30.53 -5.69 0.86
C ARG A 53 29.46 -6.78 1.02
N ARG A 54 28.30 -6.59 0.37
CA ARG A 54 27.23 -7.57 0.25
C ARG A 54 27.19 -8.18 -1.15
N ILE A 55 26.39 -9.23 -1.31
CA ILE A 55 26.19 -9.88 -2.61
C ILE A 55 25.27 -9.02 -3.52
N PRO A 56 25.38 -9.15 -4.85
CA PRO A 56 24.58 -8.35 -5.79
C PRO A 56 23.06 -8.46 -5.59
N LEU A 57 22.55 -9.62 -5.17
CA LEU A 57 21.13 -9.81 -4.81
C LEU A 57 20.67 -8.80 -3.73
N ILE A 58 21.49 -8.62 -2.68
CA ILE A 58 21.22 -7.67 -1.60
C ILE A 58 21.33 -6.24 -2.10
N HIS A 59 22.33 -5.92 -2.95
CA HIS A 59 22.46 -4.58 -3.52
C HIS A 59 21.24 -4.17 -4.34
N ARG A 60 20.74 -5.06 -5.20
CA ARG A 60 19.53 -4.84 -6.01
C ARG A 60 18.29 -4.65 -5.15
N GLY A 61 18.13 -5.45 -4.08
CA GLY A 61 17.04 -5.27 -3.12
C GLY A 61 17.10 -3.91 -2.41
N TYR A 62 18.27 -3.52 -1.90
CA TYR A 62 18.44 -2.23 -1.21
C TYR A 62 18.36 -1.03 -2.14
N TYR A 63 18.71 -1.19 -3.42
CA TYR A 63 18.44 -0.18 -4.46
C TYR A 63 16.93 0.08 -4.59
N LEU A 64 16.12 -0.97 -4.73
CA LEU A 64 14.67 -0.81 -4.86
C LEU A 64 14.06 -0.21 -3.59
N ARG A 65 14.52 -0.66 -2.42
CA ARG A 65 14.13 -0.08 -1.12
C ARG A 65 14.45 1.43 -1.06
N HIS A 66 15.64 1.83 -1.47
CA HIS A 66 16.05 3.25 -1.53
C HIS A 66 15.20 4.06 -2.50
N VAL A 67 15.04 3.59 -3.74
CA VAL A 67 14.30 4.31 -4.79
C VAL A 67 12.83 4.45 -4.42
N ALA A 68 12.20 3.44 -3.81
CA ALA A 68 10.82 3.50 -3.40
C ALA A 68 10.58 4.64 -2.38
N VAL A 69 11.39 4.70 -1.31
CA VAL A 69 11.28 5.75 -0.29
C VAL A 69 11.62 7.12 -0.89
N ALA A 70 12.70 7.22 -1.67
CA ALA A 70 13.10 8.47 -2.31
C ALA A 70 12.00 9.02 -3.22
N ARG A 71 11.34 8.15 -4.00
CA ARG A 71 10.24 8.54 -4.88
C ARG A 71 9.00 8.99 -4.11
N CYS A 72 8.67 8.36 -2.98
CA CYS A 72 7.58 8.82 -2.11
C CYS A 72 7.82 10.25 -1.62
N VAL A 73 9.03 10.50 -1.11
CA VAL A 73 9.42 11.81 -0.58
C VAL A 73 9.40 12.87 -1.69
N GLU A 74 9.98 12.58 -2.85
CA GLU A 74 9.96 13.47 -4.01
C GLU A 74 8.53 13.86 -4.39
N LEU A 75 7.63 12.88 -4.54
CA LEU A 75 6.25 13.12 -4.95
C LEU A 75 5.43 13.88 -3.91
N PHE A 76 5.65 13.59 -2.62
CA PHE A 76 5.05 14.35 -1.53
C PHE A 76 5.50 15.81 -1.54
N LEU A 77 6.81 16.07 -1.65
CA LEU A 77 7.36 17.43 -1.73
C LEU A 77 6.85 18.17 -2.97
N LEU A 78 6.72 17.49 -4.11
CA LEU A 78 6.14 18.06 -5.33
C LEU A 78 4.66 18.44 -5.17
N GLN A 79 3.87 17.61 -4.47
CA GLN A 79 2.46 17.90 -4.20
C GLN A 79 2.29 19.17 -3.38
N TYR A 80 3.19 19.43 -2.43
CA TYR A 80 3.13 20.59 -1.54
C TYR A 80 4.16 21.68 -1.88
N SER A 81 4.64 21.70 -3.12
CA SER A 81 5.72 22.59 -3.60
C SER A 81 5.44 24.09 -3.44
N THR A 82 4.18 24.50 -3.29
CA THR A 82 3.76 25.88 -3.07
C THR A 82 3.68 26.27 -1.59
N LEU A 83 3.78 25.31 -0.66
CA LEU A 83 3.75 25.59 0.77
C LEU A 83 5.11 26.08 1.27
N SER A 84 5.07 26.97 2.26
CA SER A 84 6.27 27.46 2.92
C SER A 84 6.94 26.40 3.80
N GLN A 85 6.20 25.40 4.26
CA GLN A 85 6.71 24.34 5.11
C GLN A 85 5.92 23.03 4.99
N VAL A 86 6.60 21.91 5.16
CA VAL A 86 6.03 20.57 5.34
C VAL A 86 6.76 19.82 6.45
N ASN A 87 6.14 18.77 6.99
CA ASN A 87 6.79 17.87 7.93
C ASN A 87 7.17 16.54 7.28
N ILE A 88 8.29 15.97 7.70
CA ILE A 88 8.63 14.58 7.48
C ILE A 88 8.97 13.94 8.83
N VAL A 89 8.25 12.88 9.21
CA VAL A 89 8.48 12.12 10.43
C VAL A 89 8.94 10.71 10.07
N SER A 90 10.18 10.37 10.36
CA SER A 90 10.76 9.06 10.08
C SER A 90 10.80 8.22 11.35
N LEU A 91 9.92 7.22 11.42
CA LEU A 91 9.82 6.29 12.53
C LEU A 91 10.81 5.14 12.34
N GLY A 92 11.49 4.73 13.41
CA GLY A 92 12.54 3.71 13.35
C GLY A 92 13.64 4.09 12.36
N ALA A 93 14.08 5.35 12.40
CA ALA A 93 14.94 5.93 11.38
C ALA A 93 16.33 5.26 11.30
N GLY A 94 16.78 4.59 12.36
CA GLY A 94 18.11 4.01 12.41
C GLY A 94 19.18 5.05 12.10
N PHE A 95 20.14 4.65 11.27
CA PHE A 95 21.19 5.53 10.76
C PHE A 95 20.91 6.05 9.35
N ASP A 96 19.63 6.31 9.01
CA ASP A 96 19.27 6.89 7.72
C ASP A 96 19.87 8.30 7.54
N THR A 97 20.01 8.71 6.28
CA THR A 97 20.71 9.91 5.83
C THR A 97 19.80 10.80 4.96
N LEU A 98 18.52 10.46 4.84
CA LEU A 98 17.55 11.13 3.97
C LEU A 98 17.51 12.63 4.20
N PHE A 99 17.50 13.07 5.46
CA PHE A 99 17.55 14.50 5.80
C PHE A 99 18.73 15.21 5.11
N PHE A 100 19.95 14.67 5.26
CA PHE A 100 21.16 15.25 4.66
C PHE A 100 21.13 15.21 3.13
N ARG A 101 20.57 14.14 2.54
CA ARG A 101 20.36 14.05 1.09
C ARG A 101 19.38 15.11 0.59
N LEU A 102 18.26 15.33 1.27
CA LEU A 102 17.28 16.36 0.93
C LEU A 102 17.88 17.77 1.04
N LEU A 103 18.66 18.02 2.09
CA LEU A 103 19.33 19.30 2.28
C LEU A 103 20.35 19.59 1.17
N ALA A 104 21.10 18.57 0.74
CA ALA A 104 22.09 18.70 -0.33
C ALA A 104 21.46 18.91 -1.72
N THR A 105 20.31 18.28 -2.00
CA THR A 105 19.65 18.41 -3.31
C THR A 105 18.75 19.64 -3.42
N ARG A 106 18.32 20.23 -2.30
CA ARG A 106 17.44 21.41 -2.23
C ARG A 106 16.19 21.28 -3.12
N GLN A 107 15.61 20.07 -3.11
CA GLN A 107 14.45 19.74 -3.96
C GLN A 107 13.17 20.50 -3.59
N PHE A 108 13.08 21.02 -2.37
CA PHE A 108 11.94 21.78 -1.88
C PHE A 108 12.32 23.25 -1.70
N ALA A 109 11.49 24.15 -2.25
CA ALA A 109 11.74 25.59 -2.16
C ALA A 109 11.40 26.17 -0.79
N GLY A 110 10.46 25.55 -0.06
CA GLY A 110 10.12 25.89 1.30
C GLY A 110 11.02 25.21 2.34
N ASN A 111 10.54 25.20 3.58
CA ASN A 111 11.20 24.60 4.73
C ASN A 111 10.76 23.13 4.94
N VAL A 112 11.71 22.22 5.21
CA VAL A 112 11.39 20.85 5.63
C VAL A 112 11.65 20.68 7.13
N ALA A 113 10.60 20.45 7.91
CA ALA A 113 10.73 20.04 9.30
C ALA A 113 10.86 18.52 9.38
N PHE A 114 12.08 18.02 9.60
CA PHE A 114 12.40 16.60 9.59
C PHE A 114 12.61 16.09 11.02
N THR A 115 11.82 15.11 11.45
CA THR A 115 11.96 14.49 12.78
C THR A 115 12.19 13.01 12.64
N GLU A 116 13.26 12.51 13.23
CA GLU A 116 13.55 11.08 13.36
C GLU A 116 13.18 10.59 14.75
N VAL A 117 12.57 9.41 14.80
CA VAL A 117 12.21 8.74 16.04
C VAL A 117 12.84 7.35 16.04
N ASP A 118 13.53 6.99 17.11
CA ASP A 118 14.05 5.64 17.32
C ASP A 118 14.17 5.35 18.83
N CYS A 119 14.60 4.14 19.19
CA CYS A 119 14.92 3.80 20.58
C CYS A 119 16.12 4.61 21.10
N ASP A 120 16.22 4.74 22.43
CA ASP A 120 17.28 5.51 23.10
C ASP A 120 18.68 5.15 22.59
N ALA A 121 18.98 3.86 22.44
CA ALA A 121 20.29 3.39 22.00
C ALA A 121 20.69 3.90 20.61
N ILE A 122 19.74 3.97 19.66
CA ILE A 122 20.00 4.45 18.29
C ILE A 122 20.03 5.98 18.26
N ALA A 123 19.06 6.62 18.91
CA ALA A 123 18.96 8.07 18.98
C ALA A 123 20.22 8.68 19.62
N ASP A 124 20.66 8.15 20.76
CA ASP A 124 21.87 8.59 21.47
C ASP A 124 23.13 8.35 20.63
N ALA A 125 23.26 7.17 20.01
CA ALA A 125 24.41 6.86 19.16
C ALA A 125 24.50 7.79 17.95
N LYS A 126 23.37 8.14 17.33
CA LYS A 126 23.33 9.09 16.21
C LYS A 126 23.63 10.51 16.68
N ALA A 127 23.06 10.94 17.81
CA ALA A 127 23.33 12.24 18.41
C ALA A 127 24.81 12.41 18.80
N GLU A 128 25.44 11.38 19.37
CA GLU A 128 26.87 11.38 19.69
C GLU A 128 27.72 11.64 18.44
N ARG A 129 27.40 10.97 17.31
CA ARG A 129 28.07 11.21 16.03
C ARG A 129 27.85 12.63 15.53
N LEU A 130 26.64 13.15 15.64
CA LEU A 130 26.31 14.52 15.23
C LEU A 130 26.90 15.58 16.16
N ASN A 131 27.32 15.22 17.38
CA ASN A 131 28.05 16.13 18.26
C ASN A 131 29.51 16.32 17.86
N ASN A 132 30.08 15.40 17.08
CA ASN A 132 31.42 15.53 16.49
C ASN A 132 31.40 16.58 15.35
N SER A 133 32.25 17.61 15.47
CA SER A 133 32.34 18.72 14.51
C SER A 133 32.75 18.28 13.10
N ASP A 134 33.68 17.32 12.99
CA ASP A 134 34.20 16.84 11.70
C ASP A 134 33.14 16.03 10.97
N VAL A 135 32.38 15.23 11.71
CA VAL A 135 31.22 14.51 11.17
C VAL A 135 30.18 15.51 10.66
N ARG A 136 29.82 16.55 11.44
CA ARG A 136 28.88 17.57 10.97
C ARG A 136 29.37 18.29 9.71
N ALA A 137 30.66 18.65 9.65
CA ALA A 137 31.22 19.33 8.48
C ALA A 137 31.08 18.50 7.19
N GLY A 138 31.08 17.17 7.28
CA GLY A 138 30.83 16.28 6.14
C GLY A 138 29.36 16.00 5.81
N LEU A 139 28.43 16.34 6.71
CA LEU A 139 26.99 16.07 6.56
C LEU A 139 26.19 17.28 6.07
N PHE A 140 26.60 18.48 6.49
CA PHE A 140 25.94 19.73 6.12
C PHE A 140 26.70 20.40 4.97
N PRO A 141 26.01 20.95 3.94
CA PRO A 141 26.69 21.69 2.88
C PRO A 141 27.50 22.88 3.43
N THR A 142 28.67 23.15 2.86
CA THR A 142 29.59 24.20 3.32
C THR A 142 29.04 25.61 3.15
N ASP A 143 28.06 25.80 2.26
CA ASP A 143 27.37 27.07 2.01
C ASP A 143 26.16 27.28 2.92
N VAL A 144 25.88 26.37 3.87
CA VAL A 144 24.90 26.60 4.92
C VAL A 144 25.49 27.57 5.94
N ALA A 145 25.48 28.86 5.58
CA ALA A 145 25.56 29.91 6.56
C ALA A 145 24.40 29.68 7.55
N HIS A 146 24.69 29.68 8.85
CA HIS A 146 23.69 29.59 9.93
C HIS A 146 23.18 28.18 10.30
N LEU A 147 24.02 27.13 10.21
CA LEU A 147 23.75 25.92 11.01
C LEU A 147 23.75 26.29 12.50
N SER A 148 22.59 26.15 13.13
CA SER A 148 22.42 26.33 14.57
C SER A 148 22.05 25.01 15.21
N VAL A 149 22.89 24.52 16.12
CA VAL A 149 22.62 23.31 16.91
C VAL A 149 22.04 23.77 18.24
N ALA A 150 20.89 23.23 18.62
CA ALA A 150 20.27 23.56 19.90
C ALA A 150 21.19 23.12 21.05
N ALA A 151 21.29 23.95 22.09
CA ALA A 151 21.97 23.54 23.32
C ALA A 151 21.17 22.39 23.95
N SER A 152 21.86 21.39 24.48
CA SER A 152 21.22 20.27 25.18
C SER A 152 20.35 20.81 26.32
N LEU A 153 19.03 20.67 26.19
CA LEU A 153 18.07 21.08 27.21
C LEU A 153 18.22 20.15 28.42
N ALA A 154 18.07 20.70 29.64
CA ALA A 154 18.15 19.92 30.87
C ALA A 154 17.06 18.84 30.96
N GLU A 155 15.93 19.05 30.27
CA GLU A 155 14.88 18.06 30.04
C GLU A 155 15.21 17.29 28.75
N LYS A 156 15.51 15.99 28.85
CA LYS A 156 15.89 15.10 27.72
C LYS A 156 14.72 14.79 26.76
N THR A 157 13.84 15.73 26.48
CA THR A 157 12.67 15.54 25.61
C THR A 157 13.02 15.54 24.12
N VAL A 158 14.13 16.15 23.72
CA VAL A 158 14.65 16.04 22.35
C VAL A 158 16.12 15.67 22.42
N THR A 159 16.51 14.55 21.82
CA THR A 159 17.86 13.99 21.92
C THR A 159 18.88 14.86 21.20
N TRP A 160 18.51 15.39 20.03
CA TRP A 160 19.36 16.27 19.24
C TRP A 160 18.52 17.13 18.29
N GLN A 161 18.88 18.40 18.10
CA GLN A 161 18.15 19.28 17.20
C GLN A 161 19.06 20.32 16.54
N CYS A 162 18.80 20.63 15.27
CA CYS A 162 19.41 21.77 14.59
C CYS A 162 18.45 22.47 13.64
N HIS A 163 18.80 23.71 13.29
CA HIS A 163 18.12 24.50 12.28
C HIS A 163 19.10 25.05 11.26
N VAL A 164 18.66 25.04 9.99
CA VAL A 164 19.31 25.64 8.83
C VAL A 164 18.26 26.45 8.04
N PRO A 165 18.64 27.40 7.17
CA PRO A 165 17.66 28.30 6.54
C PRO A 165 16.49 27.60 5.80
N SER A 166 16.73 26.42 5.24
CA SER A 166 15.74 25.66 4.47
C SER A 166 15.19 24.41 5.18
N ALA A 167 15.60 24.14 6.42
CA ALA A 167 15.19 22.92 7.13
C ALA A 167 15.32 23.03 8.66
N SER A 168 14.53 22.26 9.40
CA SER A 168 14.83 21.88 10.79
C SER A 168 14.98 20.37 10.88
N TYR A 169 15.84 19.91 11.78
CA TYR A 169 16.08 18.49 12.00
C TYR A 169 16.10 18.18 13.49
N ALA A 170 15.34 17.18 13.91
CA ALA A 170 15.27 16.70 15.28
C ALA A 170 15.42 15.18 15.33
N ILE A 171 16.04 14.69 16.40
CA ILE A 171 16.09 13.28 16.78
C ILE A 171 15.43 13.15 18.15
N ILE A 172 14.48 12.22 18.23
CA ILE A 172 13.74 11.90 19.44
C ILE A 172 13.97 10.43 19.79
N ALA A 173 14.25 10.18 21.06
CA ALA A 173 14.25 8.84 21.61
C ALA A 173 12.87 8.46 22.17
N CYS A 174 12.20 7.49 21.54
CA CYS A 174 10.88 7.01 21.97
C CYS A 174 10.64 5.56 21.55
N ASP A 175 10.06 4.77 22.46
CA ASP A 175 9.41 3.52 22.09
C ASP A 175 8.14 3.84 21.32
N LEU A 176 8.02 3.32 20.09
CA LEU A 176 6.85 3.52 19.24
C LEU A 176 5.58 2.83 19.78
N GLY A 177 5.71 1.98 20.80
CA GLY A 177 4.59 1.41 21.54
C GLY A 177 3.97 2.36 22.59
N ASP A 178 4.65 3.47 22.91
CA ASP A 178 4.20 4.51 23.86
C ASP A 178 3.74 5.76 23.09
N ILE A 179 2.47 5.74 22.71
CA ILE A 179 1.85 6.75 21.83
C ILE A 179 1.74 8.13 22.52
N ASP A 180 1.43 8.15 23.80
CA ASP A 180 1.31 9.40 24.56
C ASP A 180 2.66 10.11 24.65
N LYS A 181 3.73 9.34 24.96
CA LYS A 181 5.09 9.86 24.95
C LYS A 181 5.49 10.31 23.54
N LEU A 182 5.21 9.52 22.51
CA LEU A 182 5.52 9.89 21.12
C LEU A 182 4.91 11.24 20.75
N GLY A 183 3.63 11.46 21.07
CA GLY A 183 2.95 12.72 20.86
C GLY A 183 3.64 13.89 21.56
N ALA A 184 3.85 13.77 22.87
CA ALA A 184 4.48 14.83 23.67
C ALA A 184 5.88 15.21 23.15
N MET A 185 6.65 14.22 22.68
CA MET A 185 8.01 14.45 22.17
C MET A 185 8.00 15.10 20.78
N LEU A 186 7.05 14.74 19.89
CA LEU A 186 6.88 15.43 18.62
C LEU A 186 6.53 16.92 18.84
N ASP A 187 5.68 17.21 19.83
CA ASP A 187 5.32 18.59 20.18
C ASP A 187 6.54 19.34 20.74
N ALA A 188 7.33 18.69 21.61
CA ALA A 188 8.57 19.26 22.13
C ALA A 188 9.63 19.52 21.05
N ALA A 189 9.68 18.70 19.99
CA ALA A 189 10.54 18.91 18.83
C ALA A 189 10.03 20.00 17.87
N GLY A 190 8.84 20.56 18.12
CA GLY A 190 8.25 21.63 17.33
C GLY A 190 7.59 21.16 16.04
N VAL A 191 7.10 19.91 15.99
CA VAL A 191 6.35 19.40 14.83
C VAL A 191 4.96 20.05 14.79
N ASP A 192 4.73 20.93 13.82
CA ASP A 192 3.42 21.57 13.62
C ASP A 192 2.44 20.59 12.97
N ARG A 193 1.56 20.01 13.79
CA ARG A 193 0.58 18.99 13.37
C ARG A 193 -0.51 19.49 12.41
N SER A 194 -0.60 20.81 12.22
CA SER A 194 -1.54 21.41 11.26
C SER A 194 -1.04 21.37 9.82
N LEU A 195 0.26 21.11 9.60
CA LEU A 195 0.89 21.05 8.28
C LEU A 195 0.81 19.65 7.66
N PRO A 196 0.86 19.55 6.31
CA PRO A 196 1.02 18.27 5.63
C PRO A 196 2.24 17.52 6.13
N THR A 197 2.03 16.26 6.50
CA THR A 197 3.06 15.45 7.14
C THR A 197 3.22 14.11 6.43
N LEU A 198 4.42 13.85 5.94
CA LEU A 198 4.82 12.53 5.44
C LEU A 198 5.45 11.72 6.57
N ILE A 199 4.84 10.59 6.89
CA ILE A 199 5.36 9.61 7.83
C ILE A 199 6.09 8.51 7.05
N LEU A 200 7.30 8.20 7.46
CA LEU A 200 8.11 7.10 6.91
C LEU A 200 8.24 6.00 7.94
N ALA A 201 8.03 4.75 7.52
CA ALA A 201 8.25 3.57 8.35
C ALA A 201 8.93 2.47 7.52
N GLU A 202 10.27 2.45 7.51
CA GLU A 202 11.07 1.62 6.60
C GLU A 202 11.68 0.40 7.34
N CYS A 203 10.99 -0.74 7.28
CA CYS A 203 11.22 -1.96 8.08
C CYS A 203 11.03 -1.72 9.58
N VAL A 204 9.81 -1.34 9.99
CA VAL A 204 9.55 -0.93 11.38
C VAL A 204 8.31 -1.60 11.93
N VAL A 205 7.17 -1.43 11.27
CA VAL A 205 5.87 -1.87 11.79
C VAL A 205 5.78 -3.39 11.86
N SER A 206 6.50 -4.11 11.00
CA SER A 206 6.64 -5.58 11.06
C SER A 206 7.27 -6.09 12.36
N TYR A 207 8.10 -5.29 13.04
CA TYR A 207 8.67 -5.64 14.34
C TYR A 207 7.71 -5.43 15.50
N LEU A 208 6.64 -4.64 15.35
CA LEU A 208 5.70 -4.38 16.43
C LEU A 208 4.71 -5.54 16.59
N ALA A 209 4.20 -5.72 17.81
CA ALA A 209 3.07 -6.61 18.03
C ALA A 209 1.87 -6.13 17.17
N PRO A 210 1.03 -7.04 16.63
CA PRO A 210 -0.05 -6.65 15.72
C PRO A 210 -0.94 -5.52 16.26
N ASP A 211 -1.35 -5.59 17.53
CA ASP A 211 -2.21 -4.58 18.16
C ASP A 211 -1.48 -3.24 18.32
N LYS A 212 -0.25 -3.26 18.86
CA LYS A 212 0.57 -2.05 19.04
C LYS A 212 0.91 -1.34 17.74
N GLY A 213 1.26 -2.10 16.71
CA GLY A 213 1.47 -1.50 15.40
C GLY A 213 0.17 -0.99 14.77
N THR A 214 -1.01 -1.49 15.16
CA THR A 214 -2.30 -1.00 14.64
C THR A 214 -2.70 0.27 15.38
N GLU A 215 -2.50 0.30 16.69
CA GLU A 215 -2.64 1.49 17.54
C GLU A 215 -1.78 2.65 17.04
N LEU A 216 -0.50 2.38 16.73
CA LEU A 216 0.40 3.37 16.12
C LEU A 216 -0.12 3.90 14.78
N LEU A 217 -0.50 3.02 13.85
CA LEU A 217 -1.02 3.42 12.53
C LEU A 217 -2.32 4.24 12.64
N HIS A 218 -3.19 3.88 13.58
CA HIS A 218 -4.42 4.62 13.87
C HIS A 218 -4.13 6.02 14.37
N TRP A 219 -3.27 6.11 15.39
CA TRP A 219 -2.89 7.40 15.97
C TRP A 219 -2.21 8.31 14.95
N LEU A 220 -1.29 7.78 14.12
CA LEU A 220 -0.62 8.57 13.07
C LEU A 220 -1.59 9.16 12.05
N GLY A 221 -2.67 8.45 11.71
CA GLY A 221 -3.70 8.95 10.80
C GLY A 221 -4.51 10.12 11.39
N GLN A 222 -4.56 10.24 12.72
CA GLN A 222 -5.30 11.28 13.44
C GLN A 222 -4.41 12.40 14.00
N ALA A 223 -3.12 12.13 14.19
CA ALA A 223 -2.18 13.06 14.79
C ALA A 223 -1.94 14.31 13.93
N PHE A 224 -2.24 14.24 12.63
CA PHE A 224 -2.02 15.34 11.68
C PHE A 224 -3.29 15.68 10.91
N SER A 225 -3.47 16.95 10.57
CA SER A 225 -4.59 17.43 9.74
C SER A 225 -4.59 16.81 8.34
N SER A 226 -3.40 16.55 7.80
CA SER A 226 -3.15 15.97 6.48
C SER A 226 -2.00 14.97 6.59
N ALA A 227 -2.33 13.75 7.01
CA ALA A 227 -1.37 12.67 7.15
C ALA A 227 -1.19 11.90 5.82
N SER A 228 0.07 11.57 5.52
CA SER A 228 0.46 10.64 4.46
C SER A 228 1.50 9.69 5.02
N ILE A 229 1.43 8.40 4.73
CA ILE A 229 2.41 7.40 5.18
C ILE A 229 2.97 6.61 4.00
N ALA A 230 4.30 6.46 4.00
CA ALA A 230 5.02 5.50 3.17
C ALA A 230 5.70 4.48 4.08
N LEU A 231 5.16 3.27 4.09
CA LEU A 231 5.65 2.16 4.90
C LEU A 231 6.29 1.13 3.97
N TYR A 232 7.43 0.57 4.34
CA TYR A 232 8.09 -0.52 3.61
C TYR A 232 8.32 -1.67 4.58
N ASP A 233 7.76 -2.84 4.31
CA ASP A 233 7.87 -4.00 5.20
C ASP A 233 7.78 -5.32 4.40
N PRO A 234 8.23 -6.45 4.98
CA PRO A 234 7.96 -7.77 4.44
C PRO A 234 6.44 -8.07 4.36
N ILE A 235 6.01 -8.77 3.29
CA ILE A 235 4.64 -9.27 3.08
C ILE A 235 4.63 -10.76 2.76
N GLY A 236 3.45 -11.38 2.79
CA GLY A 236 3.27 -12.77 2.35
C GLY A 236 3.95 -13.78 3.26
N LEU A 237 4.14 -13.41 4.53
CA LEU A 237 4.73 -14.28 5.54
C LEU A 237 3.60 -14.99 6.29
N HIS A 238 3.73 -16.30 6.49
CA HIS A 238 2.81 -17.06 7.32
C HIS A 238 3.38 -17.21 8.72
N ALA A 239 2.55 -17.05 9.75
CA ALA A 239 2.99 -17.33 11.11
C ALA A 239 3.48 -18.79 11.22
N SER A 240 4.77 -18.99 11.44
CA SER A 240 5.30 -20.28 11.83
C SER A 240 5.20 -20.37 13.36
N ASP A 241 4.12 -20.96 13.85
CA ASP A 241 4.09 -21.34 15.26
C ASP A 241 5.09 -22.48 15.46
N VAL A 242 6.29 -22.13 15.87
CA VAL A 242 7.30 -23.06 16.39
C VAL A 242 6.72 -23.84 17.60
N SER A 243 5.61 -23.37 18.19
CA SER A 243 4.86 -24.00 19.29
C SER A 243 3.77 -24.99 18.87
N GLU A 244 3.27 -25.00 17.62
CA GLU A 244 2.10 -25.83 17.24
C GLU A 244 2.44 -27.15 16.54
N ARG A 245 3.72 -27.46 16.33
CA ARG A 245 4.15 -28.72 15.68
C ARG A 245 3.93 -30.00 16.50
N ILE A 246 3.09 -29.99 17.54
CA ILE A 246 2.73 -31.18 18.32
C ILE A 246 1.26 -31.61 18.14
N ALA A 247 0.38 -30.82 17.50
CA ALA A 247 -1.06 -31.12 17.52
C ALA A 247 -1.81 -30.92 16.20
N SER A 248 -1.35 -31.51 15.09
CA SER A 248 -2.28 -32.03 14.05
C SER A 248 -1.51 -32.76 12.95
N VAL A 249 -1.63 -34.08 12.96
CA VAL A 249 -1.46 -34.93 11.79
C VAL A 249 -2.77 -34.84 10.99
N ASP A 250 -2.66 -34.73 9.65
CA ASP A 250 -3.74 -34.89 8.67
C ASP A 250 -4.73 -33.75 8.35
N THR A 251 -4.26 -32.55 8.02
CA THR A 251 -4.90 -31.74 6.96
C THR A 251 -3.85 -31.03 6.12
N LYS A 252 -3.60 -31.49 4.89
CA LYS A 252 -2.93 -30.70 3.86
C LYS A 252 -3.86 -29.51 3.53
N ARG A 253 -3.58 -28.33 4.08
CA ARG A 253 -4.15 -27.08 3.57
C ARG A 253 -3.27 -26.62 2.41
N ASP A 254 -3.88 -26.35 1.27
CA ASP A 254 -3.25 -25.78 0.07
C ASP A 254 -2.79 -24.34 0.33
N GLY A 255 -1.70 -24.21 1.08
CA GLY A 255 -1.07 -22.96 1.45
C GLY A 255 0.32 -23.26 1.99
N GLU A 256 1.18 -23.82 1.14
CA GLU A 256 2.60 -23.95 1.47
C GLU A 256 3.14 -22.55 1.80
N SER A 257 3.54 -22.34 3.05
CA SER A 257 4.39 -21.20 3.38
C SER A 257 5.60 -21.28 2.47
N SER A 258 5.78 -20.26 1.62
CA SER A 258 6.87 -20.25 0.65
C SER A 258 8.19 -20.54 1.37
N ALA A 259 9.06 -21.36 0.76
CA ALA A 259 10.38 -21.67 1.32
C ALA A 259 11.16 -20.39 1.66
N PHE A 260 10.91 -19.32 0.89
CA PHE A 260 11.39 -17.98 1.15
C PHE A 260 10.90 -17.41 2.49
N GLY A 261 9.57 -17.37 2.72
CA GLY A 261 9.00 -16.81 3.93
C GLY A 261 9.47 -17.53 5.20
N SER A 262 9.61 -18.86 5.13
CA SER A 262 10.18 -19.67 6.22
C SER A 262 11.64 -19.33 6.51
N THR A 263 12.44 -19.14 5.46
CA THR A 263 13.87 -18.79 5.57
C THR A 263 14.03 -17.39 6.16
N LEU A 264 13.23 -16.42 5.72
CA LEU A 264 13.26 -15.04 6.21
C LEU A 264 12.90 -14.98 7.70
N GLN A 265 11.86 -15.69 8.12
CA GLN A 265 11.49 -15.77 9.53
C GLN A 265 12.58 -16.40 10.39
N ARG A 266 13.21 -17.48 9.91
CA ARG A 266 14.31 -18.13 10.62
C ARG A 266 15.51 -17.19 10.76
N TYR A 267 15.85 -16.44 9.72
CA TYR A 267 16.92 -15.43 9.78
C TYR A 267 16.68 -14.43 10.91
N PHE A 268 15.48 -13.86 10.98
CA PHE A 268 15.10 -12.89 12.02
C PHE A 268 15.02 -13.51 13.41
N ALA A 269 14.54 -14.76 13.52
CA ALA A 269 14.50 -15.49 14.79
C ALA A 269 15.90 -15.78 15.34
N VAL A 270 16.86 -16.16 14.49
CA VAL A 270 18.26 -16.39 14.89
C VAL A 270 18.92 -15.11 15.41
N LYS A 271 18.58 -13.96 14.83
CA LYS A 271 19.01 -12.63 15.31
C LYS A 271 18.24 -12.14 16.54
N GLY A 272 17.34 -12.94 17.09
CA GLY A 272 16.48 -12.56 18.21
C GLY A 272 15.58 -11.35 17.90
N CYS A 273 15.22 -11.14 16.63
CA CYS A 273 14.43 -10.03 16.10
C CYS A 273 13.17 -10.53 15.40
N THR A 274 12.26 -11.17 16.12
CA THR A 274 11.06 -11.77 15.49
C THR A 274 10.18 -10.71 14.82
N LEU A 275 9.75 -10.98 13.58
CA LEU A 275 8.74 -10.18 12.86
C LEU A 275 7.34 -10.46 13.45
N ARG A 276 6.98 -9.72 14.50
CA ARG A 276 5.75 -9.95 15.28
C ARG A 276 4.48 -9.62 14.50
N GLY A 277 4.53 -8.69 13.55
CA GLY A 277 3.37 -8.26 12.75
C GLY A 277 2.73 -9.39 11.94
N VAL A 278 3.52 -10.39 11.54
CA VAL A 278 3.11 -11.57 10.75
C VAL A 278 2.03 -12.41 11.45
N ARG A 279 1.92 -12.31 12.78
CA ARG A 279 0.89 -13.02 13.56
C ARG A 279 -0.52 -12.52 13.29
N GLY A 280 -0.68 -11.25 12.90
CA GLY A 280 -1.98 -10.64 12.67
C GLY A 280 -2.27 -10.30 11.21
N TYR A 281 -1.22 -10.11 10.39
CA TYR A 281 -1.34 -9.59 9.03
C TYR A 281 -0.37 -10.32 8.10
N GLN A 282 -0.89 -11.00 7.08
CA GLN A 282 -0.09 -11.87 6.21
C GLN A 282 -0.22 -11.47 4.73
N THR A 283 -1.45 -11.22 4.30
CA THR A 283 -1.79 -10.90 2.91
C THR A 283 -1.89 -9.39 2.67
N ALA A 284 -1.79 -8.96 1.41
CA ALA A 284 -2.02 -7.57 1.06
C ALA A 284 -3.42 -7.08 1.52
N ALA A 285 -4.44 -7.94 1.41
CA ALA A 285 -5.78 -7.63 1.90
C ALA A 285 -5.82 -7.44 3.44
N ASP A 286 -5.09 -8.25 4.22
CA ASP A 286 -4.99 -8.05 5.67
C ASP A 286 -4.40 -6.67 6.01
N HIS A 287 -3.32 -6.30 5.31
CA HIS A 287 -2.65 -5.03 5.55
C HIS A 287 -3.46 -3.82 5.10
N CYS A 288 -4.18 -3.90 3.98
CA CYS A 288 -5.06 -2.80 3.61
C CYS A 288 -6.27 -2.68 4.54
N ARG A 289 -6.86 -3.80 4.99
CA ARG A 289 -7.87 -3.77 6.06
C ARG A 289 -7.34 -3.15 7.33
N ARG A 290 -6.09 -3.45 7.69
CA ARG A 290 -5.42 -2.83 8.84
C ARG A 290 -5.35 -1.33 8.70
N LEU A 291 -4.91 -0.80 7.55
CA LEU A 291 -4.82 0.65 7.33
C LEU A 291 -6.20 1.30 7.29
N LEU A 292 -7.14 0.76 6.50
CA LEU A 292 -8.44 1.40 6.27
C LEU A 292 -9.41 1.22 7.44
N ALA A 293 -9.72 -0.02 7.83
CA ALA A 293 -10.75 -0.29 8.83
C ALA A 293 -10.28 -0.06 10.27
N ARG A 294 -9.00 -0.30 10.58
CA ARG A 294 -8.47 -0.18 11.95
C ARG A 294 -7.62 1.08 12.15
N GLY A 295 -6.78 1.38 11.18
CA GLY A 295 -5.97 2.60 11.15
C GLY A 295 -6.76 3.85 10.75
N HIS A 296 -7.99 3.69 10.26
CA HIS A 296 -8.87 4.78 9.83
C HIS A 296 -8.22 5.68 8.77
N TRP A 297 -7.39 5.08 7.92
CA TRP A 297 -6.89 5.76 6.73
C TRP A 297 -7.98 5.78 5.65
N GLU A 298 -8.03 6.84 4.83
CA GLU A 298 -9.07 6.95 3.79
C GLU A 298 -8.70 6.16 2.53
N ASN A 299 -7.43 6.21 2.13
CA ASN A 299 -6.92 5.55 0.93
C ASN A 299 -5.71 4.69 1.26
N CYS A 300 -5.58 3.55 0.56
CA CYS A 300 -4.46 2.61 0.65
C CYS A 300 -4.07 2.16 -0.78
N CYS A 301 -2.77 2.12 -1.07
CA CYS A 301 -2.21 1.44 -2.23
C CYS A 301 -1.00 0.62 -1.80
N MET A 302 -0.86 -0.58 -2.35
CA MET A 302 0.24 -1.49 -2.06
C MET A 302 0.89 -1.96 -3.35
N LEU A 303 2.22 -1.89 -3.40
CA LEU A 303 3.03 -2.34 -4.53
C LEU A 303 4.17 -3.21 -4.01
N ASP A 304 4.35 -4.39 -4.60
CA ASP A 304 5.53 -5.21 -4.30
C ASP A 304 6.78 -4.61 -4.98
N MET A 305 7.96 -5.13 -4.66
CA MET A 305 9.18 -4.53 -5.20
C MET A 305 9.39 -4.84 -6.69
N ASN A 306 8.71 -5.84 -7.27
CA ASN A 306 8.70 -6.03 -8.72
C ASN A 306 7.92 -4.91 -9.42
N GLY A 307 6.78 -4.52 -8.85
CA GLY A 307 6.01 -3.37 -9.27
C GLY A 307 6.80 -2.06 -9.11
N VAL A 308 7.50 -1.87 -7.98
CA VAL A 308 8.40 -0.71 -7.80
C VAL A 308 9.49 -0.69 -8.86
N PHE A 309 10.15 -1.82 -9.14
CA PHE A 309 11.16 -1.88 -10.20
C PHE A 309 10.56 -1.48 -11.55
N ALA A 310 9.34 -1.95 -11.86
CA ALA A 310 8.68 -1.58 -13.10
C ALA A 310 8.28 -0.10 -13.18
N ALA A 311 7.78 0.47 -12.08
CA ALA A 311 7.24 1.84 -12.03
C ALA A 311 8.34 2.90 -11.89
N CYS A 312 9.42 2.59 -11.18
CA CYS A 312 10.44 3.56 -10.79
C CYS A 312 11.76 3.44 -11.58
N THR A 313 11.89 2.49 -12.52
CA THR A 313 13.12 2.38 -13.35
C THR A 313 12.82 2.49 -14.83
N THR A 314 13.53 3.41 -15.49
CA THR A 314 13.51 3.57 -16.94
C THR A 314 14.33 2.46 -17.62
N PRO A 315 14.14 2.23 -18.93
CA PRO A 315 15.01 1.31 -19.68
C PRO A 315 16.51 1.63 -19.54
N GLU A 316 16.87 2.91 -19.48
CA GLU A 316 18.23 3.39 -19.27
C GLU A 316 18.77 2.98 -17.90
N GLU A 317 17.95 3.16 -16.87
CA GLU A 317 18.31 2.81 -15.51
C GLU A 317 18.45 1.28 -15.34
N LYS A 318 17.57 0.50 -15.98
CA LYS A 318 17.69 -0.97 -16.03
C LYS A 318 19.01 -1.42 -16.67
N ARG A 319 19.41 -0.78 -17.78
CA ARG A 319 20.71 -1.04 -18.42
C ARG A 319 21.87 -0.68 -17.49
N ARG A 320 21.81 0.48 -16.82
CA ARG A 320 22.84 0.90 -15.86
C ARG A 320 23.01 -0.12 -14.75
N LEU A 321 21.92 -0.56 -14.11
CA LEU A 321 21.94 -1.55 -13.04
C LEU A 321 22.52 -2.91 -13.49
N ALA A 322 22.23 -3.32 -14.73
CA ALA A 322 22.78 -4.56 -15.29
C ALA A 322 24.29 -4.51 -15.50
N LEU A 323 24.88 -3.32 -15.64
CA LEU A 323 26.31 -3.12 -15.86
C LEU A 323 27.13 -2.91 -14.58
N LEU A 324 26.49 -2.72 -13.42
CA LEU A 324 27.19 -2.48 -12.17
C LEU A 324 27.97 -3.72 -11.69
N GLU A 325 27.34 -4.90 -11.75
CA GLU A 325 27.90 -6.16 -11.27
C GLU A 325 27.32 -7.35 -12.04
N PRO A 326 28.09 -8.44 -12.24
CA PRO A 326 27.55 -9.71 -12.74
C PRO A 326 26.40 -10.21 -11.86
N PHE A 327 25.31 -10.66 -12.49
CA PHE A 327 24.12 -11.12 -11.79
C PHE A 327 23.36 -12.17 -12.61
N ASP A 328 23.14 -13.34 -12.02
CA ASP A 328 22.43 -14.48 -12.61
C ASP A 328 21.23 -14.98 -11.75
N GLU A 329 21.12 -14.56 -10.49
CA GLU A 329 20.06 -14.93 -9.52
C GLU A 329 18.71 -14.21 -9.76
N TYR A 330 18.27 -14.02 -11.01
CA TYR A 330 17.06 -13.25 -11.33
C TYR A 330 15.78 -13.83 -10.74
N ALA A 331 15.65 -15.16 -10.71
CA ALA A 331 14.49 -15.84 -10.14
C ALA A 331 14.38 -15.57 -8.63
N ASP A 332 15.50 -15.68 -7.91
CA ASP A 332 15.54 -15.40 -6.47
C ASP A 332 15.29 -13.92 -6.18
N TRP A 333 15.77 -13.01 -7.03
CA TRP A 333 15.48 -11.59 -6.88
C TRP A 333 14.00 -11.26 -7.09
N MET A 334 13.37 -11.82 -8.13
CA MET A 334 11.92 -11.65 -8.34
C MET A 334 11.11 -12.22 -7.17
N LEU A 335 11.53 -13.38 -6.64
CA LEU A 335 10.91 -14.01 -5.48
C LEU A 335 11.08 -13.16 -4.21
N CYS A 336 12.29 -12.65 -3.95
CA CYS A 336 12.56 -11.73 -2.83
C CYS A 336 11.66 -10.49 -2.94
N ASN A 337 11.60 -9.88 -4.12
CA ASN A 337 10.83 -8.68 -4.38
C ASN A 337 9.33 -8.86 -4.15
N ALA A 338 8.79 -10.06 -4.38
CA ALA A 338 7.38 -10.37 -4.14
C ALA A 338 7.02 -10.47 -2.64
N HIS A 339 8.02 -10.58 -1.76
CA HIS A 339 7.85 -10.69 -0.30
C HIS A 339 8.19 -9.41 0.45
N TYR A 340 8.36 -8.30 -0.26
CA TYR A 340 8.46 -6.96 0.31
C TYR A 340 7.53 -6.03 -0.45
N ALA A 341 6.88 -5.12 0.25
CA ALA A 341 6.02 -4.14 -0.38
C ALA A 341 6.21 -2.76 0.22
N ILE A 342 5.90 -1.76 -0.61
CA ILE A 342 5.62 -0.43 -0.15
C ILE A 342 4.12 -0.23 -0.03
N TYR A 343 3.71 0.35 1.08
CA TYR A 343 2.34 0.64 1.46
C TYR A 343 2.23 2.16 1.53
N LEU A 344 1.31 2.70 0.74
CA LEU A 344 1.06 4.13 0.66
C LEU A 344 -0.36 4.36 1.17
N ALA A 345 -0.53 5.26 2.14
CA ALA A 345 -1.84 5.66 2.61
C ALA A 345 -1.90 7.16 2.92
N ASP A 346 -3.08 7.76 2.78
CA ASP A 346 -3.31 9.16 3.09
C ASP A 346 -4.73 9.43 3.60
N ASN A 347 -4.87 10.55 4.31
CA ASN A 347 -6.13 11.15 4.77
C ASN A 347 -6.34 12.54 4.14
N CYS A 348 -5.72 12.77 2.99
CA CYS A 348 -5.75 14.08 2.35
C CYS A 348 -7.15 14.34 1.78
N ASN A 349 -7.77 15.45 2.19
CA ASN A 349 -9.08 15.86 1.71
C ASN A 349 -9.07 16.00 0.18
N ASN A 350 -9.79 15.10 -0.52
CA ASN A 350 -10.03 15.12 -1.98
C ASN A 350 -10.94 16.30 -2.42
N GLN A 351 -10.69 17.51 -1.90
CA GLN A 351 -11.45 18.73 -2.23
C GLN A 351 -11.24 19.14 -3.71
N GLU A 352 -10.15 18.72 -4.33
CA GLU A 352 -9.97 18.82 -5.78
C GLU A 352 -10.31 17.48 -6.44
N LYS A 353 -11.49 17.41 -7.06
CA LYS A 353 -12.02 16.23 -7.77
C LYS A 353 -11.10 15.66 -8.86
N ASP A 354 -10.03 16.37 -9.23
CA ASP A 354 -9.07 16.01 -10.29
C ASP A 354 -7.59 16.03 -9.85
N SER A 355 -7.26 16.35 -8.59
CA SER A 355 -5.87 16.37 -8.14
C SER A 355 -5.36 14.93 -7.94
N CYS A 356 -4.51 14.47 -8.85
CA CYS A 356 -3.80 13.20 -8.76
C CYS A 356 -2.83 13.26 -7.57
N GLY A 357 -3.26 12.84 -6.37
CA GLY A 357 -2.44 12.84 -5.15
C GLY A 357 -1.13 12.06 -5.33
N TRP A 358 -0.13 12.33 -4.50
CA TRP A 358 1.23 11.80 -4.63
C TRP A 358 1.26 10.27 -4.72
N ILE A 359 0.36 9.58 -4.02
CA ILE A 359 0.16 8.12 -4.12
C ILE A 359 -0.18 7.71 -5.56
N THR A 360 -1.15 8.36 -6.18
CA THR A 360 -1.53 8.07 -7.57
C THR A 360 -0.45 8.43 -8.58
N ARG A 361 0.48 9.34 -8.24
CA ARG A 361 1.65 9.71 -9.06
C ARG A 361 2.86 8.79 -8.84
N PHE A 362 2.83 7.93 -7.81
CA PHE A 362 3.90 6.99 -7.52
C PHE A 362 4.12 6.01 -8.68
N VAL A 363 3.02 5.48 -9.20
CA VAL A 363 2.98 4.69 -10.42
C VAL A 363 2.42 5.56 -11.56
N PRO A 364 3.04 5.58 -12.76
CA PRO A 364 2.47 6.27 -13.91
C PRO A 364 1.00 5.88 -14.15
N ARG A 365 0.16 6.82 -14.61
CA ARG A 365 -1.29 6.55 -14.83
C ARG A 365 -1.56 5.28 -15.62
N THR A 366 -0.79 5.04 -16.69
CA THR A 366 -0.87 3.86 -17.56
C THR A 366 -0.51 2.53 -16.88
N GLN A 367 0.02 2.57 -15.66
CA GLN A 367 0.48 1.41 -14.91
C GLN A 367 -0.21 1.27 -13.54
N GLN A 368 -1.16 2.12 -13.18
CA GLN A 368 -1.81 2.04 -11.85
C GLN A 368 -2.53 0.71 -11.61
N HIS A 369 -2.92 -0.02 -12.67
CA HIS A 369 -3.43 -1.38 -12.57
C HIS A 369 -2.42 -2.42 -12.02
N ARG A 370 -1.13 -2.05 -11.88
CA ARG A 370 -0.07 -2.94 -11.36
C ARG A 370 0.05 -2.97 -9.85
N TYR A 371 -0.69 -2.13 -9.13
CA TYR A 371 -0.76 -2.24 -7.68
C TYR A 371 -1.20 -3.65 -7.29
N LEU A 372 -0.50 -4.24 -6.32
CA LEU A 372 -0.86 -5.52 -5.73
C LEU A 372 -2.26 -5.44 -5.11
N LEU A 373 -2.53 -4.30 -4.48
CA LEU A 373 -3.83 -3.99 -3.94
C LEU A 373 -4.04 -2.47 -3.93
N THR A 374 -5.20 -2.02 -4.38
CA THR A 374 -5.71 -0.69 -4.10
C THR A 374 -6.93 -0.82 -3.20
N GLY A 375 -7.06 0.11 -2.26
CA GLY A 375 -8.16 0.12 -1.32
C GLY A 375 -8.57 1.53 -0.95
N SER A 376 -9.86 1.76 -0.77
CA SER A 376 -10.37 3.02 -0.24
C SER A 376 -11.64 2.82 0.57
N VAL A 377 -11.89 3.74 1.49
CA VAL A 377 -13.16 3.79 2.22
C VAL A 377 -14.25 4.33 1.29
N ALA A 378 -15.35 3.59 1.15
CA ALA A 378 -16.47 4.04 0.33
C ALA A 378 -17.15 5.23 1.01
N PRO A 379 -17.42 6.35 0.29
CA PRO A 379 -18.13 7.49 0.83
C PRO A 379 -19.53 7.08 1.33
N GLN A 380 -19.84 7.38 2.60
CA GLN A 380 -21.14 7.08 3.22
C GLN A 380 -21.94 8.38 3.47
N PRO A 381 -23.24 8.44 3.13
CA PRO A 381 -24.08 9.60 3.44
C PRO A 381 -24.31 9.70 4.96
N LYS A 382 -23.66 10.68 5.62
CA LYS A 382 -23.64 10.93 7.07
C LYS A 382 -23.12 9.74 7.90
N GLN A 383 -21.85 9.80 8.32
CA GLN A 383 -21.32 8.89 9.34
C GLN A 383 -22.00 9.18 10.69
N GLU A 384 -22.97 8.36 11.08
CA GLU A 384 -23.34 8.24 12.49
C GLU A 384 -22.21 7.53 13.25
N MET A 385 -21.96 7.89 14.51
CA MET A 385 -21.00 7.20 15.37
C MET A 385 -21.32 5.69 15.37
N GLY A 386 -20.36 4.87 14.93
CA GLY A 386 -20.51 3.41 14.82
C GLY A 386 -20.91 2.89 13.43
N SER A 387 -20.93 3.74 12.38
CA SER A 387 -21.15 3.28 11.00
C SER A 387 -20.02 2.36 10.53
N GLU A 388 -20.39 1.17 10.05
CA GLU A 388 -19.45 0.19 9.47
C GLU A 388 -18.62 0.80 8.33
N VAL A 389 -17.29 0.64 8.38
CA VAL A 389 -16.37 1.04 7.31
C VAL A 389 -16.50 0.07 6.15
N VAL A 390 -16.99 0.58 5.01
CA VAL A 390 -17.03 -0.19 3.77
C VAL A 390 -15.74 0.06 3.00
N ILE A 391 -14.97 -0.99 2.73
CA ILE A 391 -13.74 -0.93 1.95
C ILE A 391 -14.02 -1.39 0.53
N ILE A 392 -13.58 -0.62 -0.48
CA ILE A 392 -13.51 -1.07 -1.87
C ILE A 392 -12.09 -1.52 -2.15
N ARG A 393 -11.89 -2.75 -2.64
CA ARG A 393 -10.56 -3.24 -3.02
C ARG A 393 -10.61 -4.20 -4.22
N SER A 394 -9.45 -4.46 -4.83
CA SER A 394 -9.34 -5.51 -5.86
C SER A 394 -9.64 -6.90 -5.27
N PHE A 395 -10.21 -7.76 -6.11
CA PHE A 395 -10.54 -9.15 -5.79
C PHE A 395 -9.30 -9.98 -5.46
N GLN A 396 -9.42 -10.83 -4.45
CA GLN A 396 -8.45 -11.86 -4.10
C GLN A 396 -9.09 -13.25 -4.27
N HIS A 397 -8.28 -14.27 -4.54
CA HIS A 397 -8.81 -15.63 -4.80
C HIS A 397 -9.68 -16.16 -3.65
N SER A 398 -9.37 -15.82 -2.41
CA SER A 398 -10.15 -16.18 -1.22
C SER A 398 -11.58 -15.60 -1.22
N ASP A 399 -11.86 -14.56 -2.02
CA ASP A 399 -13.18 -13.95 -2.13
C ASP A 399 -14.14 -14.76 -3.02
N LEU A 400 -13.64 -15.72 -3.81
CA LEU A 400 -14.39 -16.40 -4.88
C LEU A 400 -15.73 -16.98 -4.39
N ALA A 401 -15.72 -17.70 -3.26
CA ALA A 401 -16.92 -18.33 -2.73
C ALA A 401 -17.98 -17.28 -2.33
N ALA A 402 -17.57 -16.21 -1.65
CA ALA A 402 -18.47 -15.16 -1.21
C ALA A 402 -19.02 -14.35 -2.40
N VAL A 403 -18.17 -14.04 -3.39
CA VAL A 403 -18.56 -13.36 -4.63
C VAL A 403 -19.58 -14.18 -5.42
N ARG A 404 -19.38 -15.50 -5.55
CA ARG A 404 -20.33 -16.41 -6.22
C ARG A 404 -21.70 -16.40 -5.54
N SER A 405 -21.70 -16.55 -4.21
CA SER A 405 -22.94 -16.55 -3.42
C SER A 405 -23.68 -15.21 -3.49
N LEU A 406 -22.94 -14.10 -3.42
CA LEU A 406 -23.49 -12.76 -3.55
C LEU A 406 -24.09 -12.52 -4.95
N PHE A 407 -23.38 -12.92 -6.01
CA PHE A 407 -23.86 -12.81 -7.38
C PHE A 407 -25.16 -13.61 -7.58
N GLU A 408 -25.18 -14.87 -7.13
CA GLU A 408 -26.35 -15.74 -7.24
C GLU A 408 -27.57 -15.16 -6.52
N SER A 409 -27.43 -14.87 -5.22
CA SER A 409 -28.53 -14.39 -4.38
C SER A 409 -29.11 -13.07 -4.90
N THR A 410 -28.26 -12.11 -5.27
CA THR A 410 -28.72 -10.80 -5.75
C THR A 410 -29.45 -10.89 -7.09
N HIS A 411 -28.98 -11.71 -8.04
CA HIS A 411 -29.66 -11.85 -9.34
C HIS A 411 -30.95 -12.64 -9.22
N LEU A 412 -30.98 -13.67 -8.37
CA LEU A 412 -32.20 -14.43 -8.10
C LEU A 412 -33.25 -13.56 -7.40
N ASP A 413 -32.89 -12.65 -6.49
CA ASP A 413 -33.85 -11.73 -5.85
C ASP A 413 -34.67 -10.89 -6.84
N PHE A 414 -34.05 -10.41 -7.93
CA PHE A 414 -34.74 -9.61 -8.95
C PHE A 414 -35.43 -10.47 -10.03
N GLY A 415 -35.19 -11.78 -10.05
CA GLY A 415 -35.66 -12.68 -11.10
C GLY A 415 -36.19 -14.02 -10.60
N LYS A 416 -36.69 -14.09 -9.35
CA LYS A 416 -37.09 -15.35 -8.68
C LYS A 416 -38.01 -16.21 -9.52
N GLU A 417 -38.89 -15.59 -10.30
CA GLU A 417 -39.87 -16.27 -11.15
C GLU A 417 -39.40 -16.50 -12.59
N SER A 418 -38.33 -15.82 -13.03
CA SER A 418 -37.83 -15.91 -14.41
C SER A 418 -36.88 -17.09 -14.62
N ARG A 419 -37.32 -18.08 -15.40
CA ARG A 419 -36.48 -19.20 -15.84
C ARG A 419 -35.23 -18.72 -16.59
N ALA A 420 -35.35 -17.62 -17.34
CA ALA A 420 -34.22 -17.08 -18.11
C ALA A 420 -33.14 -16.48 -17.20
N VAL A 421 -33.54 -15.79 -16.11
CA VAL A 421 -32.58 -15.28 -15.11
C VAL A 421 -31.89 -16.44 -14.39
N ARG A 422 -32.63 -17.48 -13.99
CA ARG A 422 -32.03 -18.69 -13.39
C ARG A 422 -31.02 -19.36 -14.31
N GLN A 423 -31.35 -19.50 -15.59
CA GLN A 423 -30.44 -20.07 -16.59
C GLN A 423 -29.19 -19.19 -16.78
N PHE A 424 -29.36 -17.87 -16.82
CA PHE A 424 -28.24 -16.94 -16.91
C PHE A 424 -27.28 -17.09 -15.72
N VAL A 425 -27.80 -17.10 -14.49
CA VAL A 425 -27.00 -17.26 -13.27
C VAL A 425 -26.26 -18.61 -13.29
N ALA A 426 -26.96 -19.70 -13.59
CA ALA A 426 -26.37 -21.03 -13.70
C ALA A 426 -25.24 -21.06 -14.75
N ASN A 427 -25.45 -20.48 -15.93
CA ASN A 427 -24.44 -20.43 -16.99
C ASN A 427 -23.17 -19.66 -16.59
N ARG A 428 -23.29 -18.65 -15.71
CA ARG A 428 -22.11 -17.91 -15.21
C ARG A 428 -21.39 -18.62 -14.08
N LEU A 429 -22.10 -19.40 -13.27
CA LEU A 429 -21.52 -20.14 -12.14
C LEU A 429 -20.94 -21.51 -12.54
N CYS A 430 -21.43 -22.11 -13.62
CA CYS A 430 -20.98 -23.40 -14.13
C CYS A 430 -19.67 -23.30 -14.91
N GLY A 431 -18.78 -24.26 -14.68
CA GLY A 431 -17.50 -24.37 -15.38
C GLY A 431 -17.56 -25.20 -16.66
N PRO A 432 -16.55 -25.07 -17.54
CA PRO A 432 -15.36 -24.23 -17.38
C PRO A 432 -15.51 -22.81 -17.97
N SER A 433 -16.65 -22.47 -18.57
CA SER A 433 -16.83 -21.25 -19.37
C SER A 433 -17.51 -20.08 -18.65
N GLY A 434 -18.12 -20.31 -17.49
CA GLY A 434 -18.76 -19.26 -16.70
C GLY A 434 -17.74 -18.28 -16.10
N ASP A 435 -17.96 -16.97 -16.28
CA ASP A 435 -17.05 -15.94 -15.74
C ASP A 435 -17.11 -15.77 -14.21
N MET A 436 -18.13 -16.35 -13.57
CA MET A 436 -18.24 -16.46 -12.12
C MET A 436 -17.82 -17.86 -11.62
N PHE A 437 -17.51 -18.81 -12.51
CA PHE A 437 -16.86 -20.08 -12.15
C PHE A 437 -15.44 -19.84 -11.66
N ASP A 438 -14.68 -19.05 -12.42
CA ASP A 438 -13.31 -18.66 -12.10
C ASP A 438 -13.12 -17.17 -12.42
N VAL A 439 -13.39 -16.33 -11.41
CA VAL A 439 -13.29 -14.87 -11.52
C VAL A 439 -11.85 -14.44 -11.83
N HIS A 440 -10.86 -15.09 -11.23
CA HIS A 440 -9.46 -14.76 -11.47
C HIS A 440 -9.10 -15.01 -12.93
N ARG A 441 -9.49 -16.16 -13.50
CA ARG A 441 -9.27 -16.46 -14.92
C ARG A 441 -10.02 -15.52 -15.84
N ALA A 442 -11.26 -15.16 -15.50
CA ALA A 442 -12.12 -14.35 -16.35
C ALA A 442 -11.76 -12.85 -16.35
N PHE A 443 -11.20 -12.32 -15.26
CA PHE A 443 -11.02 -10.89 -15.06
C PHE A 443 -9.60 -10.45 -14.69
N GLN A 444 -8.73 -11.32 -14.19
CA GLN A 444 -7.40 -10.92 -13.67
C GLN A 444 -6.24 -11.55 -14.44
N GLN A 445 -6.51 -12.18 -15.59
CA GLN A 445 -5.45 -12.66 -16.47
C GLN A 445 -4.91 -11.52 -17.35
N PRO A 446 -3.58 -11.36 -17.46
CA PRO A 446 -3.00 -10.48 -18.45
C PRO A 446 -3.41 -10.89 -19.86
N SER A 447 -3.59 -9.93 -20.75
CA SER A 447 -3.67 -10.18 -22.19
C SER A 447 -2.37 -10.80 -22.71
N ASN A 448 -2.37 -11.31 -23.95
CA ASN A 448 -1.16 -11.82 -24.61
C ASN A 448 -0.02 -10.77 -24.69
N ALA A 449 -0.37 -9.48 -24.63
CA ALA A 449 0.58 -8.37 -24.57
C ALA A 449 1.09 -8.06 -23.14
N GLY A 450 0.70 -8.84 -22.14
CA GLY A 450 1.07 -8.66 -20.73
C GLY A 450 0.36 -7.51 -20.01
N ALA A 451 -0.60 -6.83 -20.66
CA ALA A 451 -1.38 -5.76 -20.06
C ALA A 451 -2.69 -6.29 -19.46
N LEU A 452 -3.05 -5.83 -18.26
CA LEU A 452 -4.36 -6.10 -17.66
C LEU A 452 -5.38 -5.12 -18.24
N THR A 453 -6.33 -5.62 -19.03
CA THR A 453 -7.44 -4.84 -19.61
C THR A 453 -8.80 -5.21 -18.97
N SER A 454 -8.77 -6.09 -17.99
CA SER A 454 -9.92 -6.51 -17.19
C SER A 454 -9.57 -6.45 -15.71
N GLY A 455 -10.58 -6.34 -14.87
CA GLY A 455 -10.40 -6.32 -13.42
C GLY A 455 -11.69 -6.70 -12.69
N PHE A 456 -11.56 -7.01 -11.41
CA PHE A 456 -12.69 -7.32 -10.54
C PHE A 456 -12.45 -6.74 -9.15
N TRP A 457 -13.48 -6.12 -8.58
CA TRP A 457 -13.42 -5.44 -7.28
C TRP A 457 -14.52 -5.96 -6.37
N VAL A 458 -14.22 -5.92 -5.08
CA VAL A 458 -15.15 -6.27 -4.02
C VAL A 458 -15.31 -5.10 -3.07
N ALA A 459 -16.52 -4.98 -2.52
CA ALA A 459 -16.78 -4.17 -1.34
C ALA A 459 -16.83 -5.11 -0.14
N GLU A 460 -16.15 -4.77 0.94
CA GLU A 460 -16.14 -5.57 2.16
C GLU A 460 -16.44 -4.74 3.42
N VAL A 461 -17.04 -5.41 4.40
CA VAL A 461 -17.26 -4.92 5.77
C VAL A 461 -16.86 -6.05 6.71
N ASP A 462 -16.02 -5.77 7.71
CA ASP A 462 -15.52 -6.76 8.66
C ASP A 462 -14.97 -8.04 7.99
N ALA A 463 -14.19 -7.85 6.91
CA ALA A 463 -13.63 -8.92 6.09
C ALA A 463 -14.66 -9.83 5.38
N LYS A 464 -15.93 -9.42 5.31
CA LYS A 464 -16.98 -10.10 4.54
C LYS A 464 -17.29 -9.32 3.27
N VAL A 465 -17.32 -10.02 2.15
CA VAL A 465 -17.72 -9.43 0.86
C VAL A 465 -19.22 -9.12 0.87
N VAL A 466 -19.55 -7.85 0.66
CA VAL A 466 -20.92 -7.30 0.63
C VAL A 466 -21.27 -6.67 -0.72
N GLY A 467 -20.30 -6.50 -1.60
CA GLY A 467 -20.49 -5.99 -2.95
C GLY A 467 -19.43 -6.51 -3.90
N CYS A 468 -19.72 -6.51 -5.20
CA CYS A 468 -18.73 -6.80 -6.22
C CYS A 468 -19.06 -6.14 -7.56
N VAL A 469 -18.05 -5.98 -8.41
CA VAL A 469 -18.19 -5.56 -9.81
C VAL A 469 -17.00 -6.05 -10.64
N GLY A 470 -17.24 -6.37 -11.90
CA GLY A 470 -16.22 -6.75 -12.88
C GLY A 470 -16.17 -5.79 -14.06
N MET A 471 -15.02 -5.71 -14.69
CA MET A 471 -14.81 -5.00 -15.95
C MET A 471 -13.98 -5.87 -16.90
N LYS A 472 -14.36 -5.93 -18.16
CA LYS A 472 -13.59 -6.63 -19.21
C LYS A 472 -13.81 -5.97 -20.57
N PRO A 473 -12.95 -6.20 -21.57
CA PRO A 473 -13.23 -5.74 -22.93
C PRO A 473 -14.58 -6.27 -23.45
N LEU A 474 -15.36 -5.41 -24.10
CA LEU A 474 -16.63 -5.80 -24.69
C LEU A 474 -16.36 -6.70 -25.91
N ALA A 475 -16.83 -7.96 -25.85
CA ALA A 475 -16.74 -8.87 -26.99
C ALA A 475 -17.72 -8.46 -28.09
N LEU A 476 -17.22 -7.96 -29.22
CA LEU A 476 -18.01 -7.71 -30.42
C LEU A 476 -18.19 -9.00 -31.22
N SER A 477 -19.39 -9.23 -31.75
CA SER A 477 -19.66 -10.39 -32.61
C SER A 477 -18.86 -10.29 -33.92
N PRO A 478 -18.34 -11.42 -34.45
CA PRO A 478 -17.67 -11.45 -35.76
C PRO A 478 -18.69 -11.06 -36.84
N GLY A 479 -18.60 -9.84 -37.36
CA GLY A 479 -19.57 -9.24 -38.27
C GLY A 479 -19.91 -7.77 -37.98
N GLN A 480 -19.63 -7.27 -36.76
CA GLN A 480 -19.72 -5.84 -36.42
C GLN A 480 -18.38 -5.10 -36.50
N GLN A 481 -17.32 -5.78 -36.98
CA GLN A 481 -15.98 -5.21 -37.19
C GLN A 481 -15.84 -4.39 -38.48
N ALA A 482 -16.89 -4.26 -39.29
CA ALA A 482 -16.86 -3.44 -40.49
C ALA A 482 -17.32 -2.02 -40.14
N ASN A 483 -16.35 -1.10 -40.01
CA ASN A 483 -16.42 0.38 -40.10
C ASN A 483 -15.99 1.19 -38.86
N ASP A 484 -15.45 0.59 -37.81
CA ASP A 484 -14.79 1.39 -36.76
C ASP A 484 -13.31 1.54 -37.09
N ASP A 485 -12.92 2.78 -37.43
CA ASP A 485 -11.54 3.25 -37.54
C ASP A 485 -10.68 2.76 -36.35
N GLU A 486 -9.39 2.55 -36.62
CA GLU A 486 -8.36 2.21 -35.63
C GLU A 486 -8.48 3.07 -34.36
N GLY A 487 -9.04 2.54 -33.27
CA GLY A 487 -8.84 3.11 -31.93
C GLY A 487 -9.98 3.05 -30.91
N ASN A 488 -11.22 2.69 -31.26
CA ASN A 488 -12.33 2.66 -30.28
C ASN A 488 -12.44 1.29 -29.58
N CYS A 489 -11.84 1.17 -28.41
CA CYS A 489 -11.98 0.01 -27.54
C CYS A 489 -12.94 0.32 -26.38
N THR A 490 -13.95 -0.55 -26.21
CA THR A 490 -15.04 -0.38 -25.23
C THR A 490 -14.88 -1.39 -24.10
N ALA A 491 -14.97 -0.93 -22.85
CA ALA A 491 -15.06 -1.79 -21.68
C ALA A 491 -16.52 -2.14 -21.37
N GLU A 492 -16.77 -3.37 -20.92
CA GLU A 492 -18.03 -3.83 -20.34
C GLU A 492 -17.93 -3.81 -18.81
N LEU A 493 -18.73 -2.97 -18.15
CA LEU A 493 -18.98 -3.08 -16.70
C LEU A 493 -20.05 -4.15 -16.48
N CYS A 494 -19.72 -5.18 -15.72
CA CYS A 494 -20.59 -6.32 -15.49
C CYS A 494 -20.55 -6.81 -14.04
N ARG A 495 -21.46 -7.73 -13.70
CA ARG A 495 -21.49 -8.43 -12.39
C ARG A 495 -21.63 -7.52 -11.17
N LEU A 496 -22.09 -6.27 -11.34
CA LEU A 496 -22.38 -5.36 -10.24
C LEU A 496 -23.45 -5.98 -9.32
N SER A 497 -23.06 -6.31 -8.09
CA SER A 497 -23.94 -6.92 -7.08
C SER A 497 -23.67 -6.26 -5.74
N VAL A 498 -24.72 -5.90 -5.00
CA VAL A 498 -24.60 -5.35 -3.63
C VAL A 498 -25.65 -6.01 -2.73
N ALA A 499 -25.20 -6.46 -1.57
CA ALA A 499 -26.02 -7.07 -0.54
C ALA A 499 -27.20 -6.16 -0.16
N PRO A 500 -28.43 -6.68 -0.05
CA PRO A 500 -29.63 -5.87 0.22
C PRO A 500 -29.49 -4.93 1.43
N THR A 501 -28.84 -5.39 2.50
CA THR A 501 -28.62 -4.64 3.75
C THR A 501 -27.76 -3.39 3.55
N LEU A 502 -26.90 -3.36 2.52
CA LEU A 502 -25.99 -2.24 2.26
C LEU A 502 -26.38 -1.42 1.03
N ARG A 503 -27.57 -1.63 0.48
CA ARG A 503 -28.07 -0.81 -0.64
C ARG A 503 -28.39 0.61 -0.16
N ARG A 504 -28.33 1.58 -1.09
CA ARG A 504 -28.54 3.01 -0.85
C ARG A 504 -27.56 3.68 0.13
N ARG A 505 -26.46 2.99 0.45
CA ARG A 505 -25.32 3.49 1.24
C ARG A 505 -24.14 3.97 0.36
N GLY A 506 -24.34 4.21 -0.93
CA GLY A 506 -23.27 4.64 -1.85
C GLY A 506 -22.27 3.54 -2.29
N VAL A 507 -22.38 2.31 -1.78
CA VAL A 507 -21.45 1.20 -2.09
C VAL A 507 -21.35 0.90 -3.58
N ALA A 508 -22.49 0.80 -4.28
CA ALA A 508 -22.51 0.55 -5.72
C ALA A 508 -21.85 1.70 -6.50
N SER A 509 -22.04 2.95 -6.07
CA SER A 509 -21.39 4.12 -6.69
C SER A 509 -19.88 4.07 -6.53
N ALA A 510 -19.39 3.67 -5.34
CA ALA A 510 -17.96 3.53 -5.10
C ALA A 510 -17.33 2.40 -5.94
N LEU A 511 -18.02 1.26 -6.07
CA LEU A 511 -17.60 0.16 -6.95
C LEU A 511 -17.49 0.59 -8.42
N VAL A 512 -18.50 1.30 -8.94
CA VAL A 512 -18.48 1.80 -10.33
C VAL A 512 -17.34 2.80 -10.54
N ARG A 513 -17.09 3.71 -9.58
CA ARG A 513 -15.96 4.64 -9.66
C ARG A 513 -14.59 3.94 -9.67
N ALA A 514 -14.44 2.84 -8.92
CA ALA A 514 -13.23 2.04 -8.97
C ALA A 514 -13.00 1.41 -10.36
N VAL A 515 -14.07 0.96 -11.01
CA VAL A 515 -14.03 0.48 -12.41
C VAL A 515 -13.66 1.60 -13.38
N GLU A 516 -14.27 2.78 -13.24
CA GLU A 516 -13.95 3.94 -14.08
C GLU A 516 -12.49 4.34 -13.96
N ALA A 517 -11.97 4.47 -12.74
CA ALA A 517 -10.57 4.78 -12.48
C ALA A 517 -9.62 3.74 -13.10
N PHE A 518 -9.97 2.46 -12.99
CA PHE A 518 -9.19 1.39 -13.63
C PHE A 518 -9.22 1.49 -15.15
N ALA A 519 -10.39 1.68 -15.77
CA ALA A 519 -10.52 1.79 -17.21
C ALA A 519 -9.67 2.93 -17.78
N VAL A 520 -9.69 4.10 -17.13
CA VAL A 520 -8.83 5.24 -17.44
C VAL A 520 -7.35 4.86 -17.28
N SER A 521 -6.99 4.14 -16.21
CA SER A 521 -5.60 3.72 -15.95
C SER A 521 -5.05 2.73 -16.96
N CYS A 522 -5.89 1.93 -17.62
CA CYS A 522 -5.44 1.04 -18.69
C CYS A 522 -4.99 1.83 -19.93
N GLY A 523 -5.51 3.05 -20.14
CA GLY A 523 -5.26 3.85 -21.35
C GLY A 523 -5.72 3.19 -22.64
N ALA A 524 -6.52 2.13 -22.53
CA ALA A 524 -6.91 1.25 -23.63
C ALA A 524 -8.42 1.29 -23.92
N PHE A 525 -9.17 2.18 -23.26
CA PHE A 525 -10.61 2.28 -23.40
C PHE A 525 -11.04 3.74 -23.54
N ASN A 526 -11.98 3.98 -24.46
CA ASN A 526 -12.55 5.31 -24.69
C ASN A 526 -13.96 5.44 -24.09
N GLU A 527 -14.59 4.31 -23.79
CA GLU A 527 -15.93 4.26 -23.21
C GLU A 527 -16.17 3.00 -22.38
N ILE A 528 -17.12 3.09 -21.45
CA ILE A 528 -17.66 1.98 -20.68
C ILE A 528 -19.13 1.78 -21.05
N CYS A 529 -19.47 0.55 -21.42
CA CYS A 529 -20.83 0.08 -21.66
C CYS A 529 -21.28 -0.88 -20.57
N LEU A 530 -22.60 -0.96 -20.35
CA LEU A 530 -23.22 -1.99 -19.51
C LEU A 530 -24.65 -2.28 -19.95
N GLU A 531 -25.14 -3.47 -19.61
CA GLU A 531 -26.55 -3.88 -19.76
C GLU A 531 -27.13 -4.18 -18.37
N THR A 532 -28.37 -3.76 -18.12
CA THR A 532 -29.13 -4.04 -16.89
C THR A 532 -30.56 -4.47 -17.23
N ILE A 533 -31.20 -5.24 -16.34
CA ILE A 533 -32.61 -5.63 -16.52
C ILE A 533 -33.50 -4.39 -16.30
N GLY A 534 -34.51 -4.21 -17.14
CA GLY A 534 -35.44 -3.08 -17.10
C GLY A 534 -36.23 -2.94 -15.80
N ALA A 535 -36.43 -4.05 -15.06
CA ALA A 535 -37.04 -4.02 -13.72
C ALA A 535 -36.12 -3.46 -12.62
N MET A 536 -34.81 -3.33 -12.87
CA MET A 536 -33.84 -2.83 -11.89
C MET A 536 -33.76 -1.29 -11.92
N GLU A 537 -34.86 -0.60 -11.60
CA GLU A 537 -34.95 0.86 -11.66
C GLU A 537 -33.88 1.57 -10.80
N GLY A 538 -33.57 1.03 -9.62
CA GLY A 538 -32.53 1.57 -8.75
C GLY A 538 -31.12 1.52 -9.38
N ALA A 539 -30.82 0.49 -10.17
CA ALA A 539 -29.56 0.41 -10.90
C ALA A 539 -29.52 1.41 -12.07
N GLN A 540 -30.62 1.55 -12.81
CA GLN A 540 -30.73 2.54 -13.88
C GLN A 540 -30.53 3.96 -13.36
N GLN A 541 -31.17 4.31 -12.23
CA GLN A 541 -31.01 5.63 -11.61
C GLN A 541 -29.56 5.87 -11.15
N LEU A 542 -28.90 4.86 -10.57
CA LEU A 542 -27.48 4.92 -10.22
C LEU A 542 -26.62 5.28 -11.43
N TYR A 543 -26.80 4.58 -12.55
CA TYR A 543 -25.99 4.82 -13.76
C TYR A 543 -26.22 6.23 -14.32
N ARG A 544 -27.46 6.71 -14.37
CA ARG A 544 -27.78 8.09 -14.80
C ARG A 544 -27.08 9.13 -13.92
N VAL A 545 -27.10 8.94 -12.60
CA VAL A 545 -26.42 9.84 -11.63
C VAL A 545 -24.89 9.82 -11.81
N LEU A 546 -24.32 8.69 -12.22
CA LEU A 546 -22.89 8.57 -12.51
C LEU A 546 -22.51 9.07 -13.91
N GLY A 547 -23.45 9.61 -14.68
CA GLY A 547 -23.21 10.19 -16.01
C GLY A 547 -23.28 9.19 -17.16
N TYR A 548 -23.80 7.99 -16.94
CA TYR A 548 -24.08 7.06 -18.03
C TYR A 548 -25.37 7.45 -18.76
N VAL A 549 -25.34 7.36 -20.09
CA VAL A 549 -26.43 7.69 -20.99
C VAL A 549 -27.08 6.42 -21.51
N GLU A 550 -28.40 6.33 -21.38
CA GLU A 550 -29.22 5.23 -21.88
C GLU A 550 -29.22 5.18 -23.43
N GLN A 551 -29.17 3.99 -24.01
CA GLN A 551 -29.11 3.77 -25.45
C GLN A 551 -30.46 3.25 -25.96
N VAL A 552 -31.36 4.18 -26.29
CA VAL A 552 -32.77 3.90 -26.67
C VAL A 552 -32.90 3.08 -27.95
N ASP A 553 -31.96 3.21 -28.89
CA ASP A 553 -32.00 2.53 -30.20
C ASP A 553 -31.45 1.09 -30.21
N LYS A 554 -30.98 0.58 -29.06
CA LYS A 554 -30.35 -0.76 -28.92
C LYS A 554 -31.04 -1.62 -27.85
N GLU A 555 -32.35 -1.48 -27.69
CA GLU A 555 -33.14 -2.31 -26.78
C GLU A 555 -33.21 -3.76 -27.28
N LYS A 556 -32.74 -4.71 -26.47
CA LYS A 556 -32.97 -6.14 -26.70
C LYS A 556 -34.14 -6.59 -25.86
N GLN A 557 -35.25 -6.90 -26.52
CA GLN A 557 -36.43 -7.47 -25.87
C GLN A 557 -36.33 -8.99 -25.90
N HIS A 558 -36.17 -9.60 -24.73
CA HIS A 558 -36.29 -11.05 -24.58
C HIS A 558 -37.73 -11.40 -24.19
N SER A 559 -38.16 -12.63 -24.49
CA SER A 559 -39.53 -13.11 -24.24
C SER A 559 -39.99 -13.03 -22.79
N SER A 560 -39.09 -12.79 -21.83
CA SER A 560 -39.38 -12.77 -20.39
C SER A 560 -38.84 -11.55 -19.63
N PHE A 561 -38.06 -10.65 -20.27
CA PHE A 561 -37.56 -9.43 -19.64
C PHE A 561 -36.98 -8.45 -20.68
N LYS A 562 -36.95 -7.17 -20.32
CA LYS A 562 -36.30 -6.09 -21.10
C LYS A 562 -34.87 -5.89 -20.62
N LEU A 563 -33.91 -5.75 -21.55
CA LEU A 563 -32.56 -5.26 -21.25
C LEU A 563 -32.43 -3.80 -21.66
N VAL A 564 -31.86 -3.00 -20.76
CA VAL A 564 -31.56 -1.59 -20.95
C VAL A 564 -30.05 -1.43 -21.00
N ARG A 565 -29.55 -0.71 -22.02
CA ARG A 565 -28.11 -0.51 -22.24
C ARG A 565 -27.72 0.93 -21.90
N PHE A 566 -26.59 1.08 -21.22
CA PHE A 566 -26.00 2.35 -20.85
C PHE A 566 -24.57 2.48 -21.39
N ARG A 567 -24.14 3.70 -21.70
CA ARG A 567 -22.77 4.02 -22.09
C ARG A 567 -22.25 5.28 -21.40
N LYS A 568 -20.95 5.37 -21.15
CA LYS A 568 -20.27 6.58 -20.66
C LYS A 568 -18.90 6.70 -21.36
N ALA A 569 -18.60 7.88 -21.90
CA ALA A 569 -17.27 8.19 -22.41
C ALA A 569 -16.31 8.42 -21.23
N LEU A 570 -15.06 7.96 -21.37
CA LEU A 570 -14.02 8.02 -20.34
C LEU A 570 -13.19 9.29 -20.37
#